data_AF-A0A954DZA0-F1
#
_entry.id   AF-A0A954DZA0-F1
#
_cell.length_a   1.000
_cell.length_b   1.000
_cell.length_c   1.000
_cell.angle_alpha   90.00
_cell.angle_beta   90.00
_cell.angle_gamma   90.00
#
_symmetry.space_group_name_H-M   'P 1'
#
loop_
_entity.id
_entity.type
_entity.pdbx_description
1 polymer ?
#
loop_
_entity_poly.entity_id
_entity_poly.type
_entity_poly.pdbx_seq_one_letter_code
_entity_poly.pdbx_strand_id
1 'polypeptide(L)'
;MTTRTLLLPLALLACAASPSLAGEILYADGRTAIASEPRQDSEGRWSAEFEGRRVRLDPGLVVAVIDDAGTVADLIPPLGDEPLTPEAVAVLATLREPKNDTWQAGFAPIADHPTRAMLDDLVELSGHKDKHLRLRAVQAMALLATRESVTTAARTVLAEAHKGTRADAASVLFSVREIFTRSDAVQTVPEAMSNDDKTTRVIFALLGYAEGDEAVLEVLRKDGVGSRDHHIREEAALALAERGDATGLKVLTGMLARKQIPGLEELSDETRTRMLIEEHVHVCEV
;
A
#
# COMPACT_ATOMS: atom_id res chain seq x y z
N MET A 1 -32.22 -73.13 -22.63
CA MET A 1 -33.12 -72.04 -22.21
C MET A 1 -33.09 -72.05 -20.69
N THR A 2 -32.49 -71.14 -19.94
CA THR A 2 -32.29 -69.68 -20.08
C THR A 2 -31.08 -69.30 -19.20
N THR A 3 -30.04 -68.73 -19.79
CA THR A 3 -28.90 -68.14 -19.05
C THR A 3 -29.23 -66.68 -18.74
N ARG A 4 -29.35 -66.34 -17.46
CA ARG A 4 -29.49 -64.96 -16.96
C ARG A 4 -28.11 -64.28 -16.97
N THR A 5 -27.93 -63.29 -17.81
CA THR A 5 -26.79 -62.37 -17.76
C THR A 5 -27.15 -61.21 -16.82
N LEU A 6 -26.47 -61.12 -15.69
CA LEU A 6 -26.49 -59.95 -14.80
C LEU A 6 -25.55 -58.89 -15.39
N LEU A 7 -26.11 -57.78 -15.88
CA LEU A 7 -25.38 -56.55 -16.16
C LEU A 7 -25.36 -55.71 -14.87
N LEU A 8 -24.20 -55.60 -14.22
CA LEU A 8 -23.94 -54.54 -13.25
C LEU A 8 -23.78 -53.21 -14.02
N PRO A 9 -24.38 -52.09 -13.56
CA PRO A 9 -23.96 -50.78 -14.02
C PRO A 9 -22.66 -50.40 -13.32
N LEU A 10 -21.60 -50.17 -14.11
CA LEU A 10 -20.44 -49.40 -13.69
C LEU A 10 -20.94 -47.99 -13.34
N ALA A 11 -21.06 -47.69 -12.05
CA ALA A 11 -21.11 -46.32 -11.58
C ALA A 11 -19.68 -45.75 -11.72
N LEU A 12 -19.44 -44.98 -12.80
CA LEU A 12 -18.30 -44.08 -12.84
C LEU A 12 -18.49 -43.06 -11.71
N LEU A 13 -17.75 -43.23 -10.60
CA LEU A 13 -17.41 -42.12 -9.73
C LEU A 13 -16.48 -41.20 -10.52
N ALA A 14 -17.05 -40.24 -11.23
CA ALA A 14 -16.33 -39.05 -11.59
C ALA A 14 -16.09 -38.27 -10.29
N CYS A 15 -14.90 -38.40 -9.70
CA CYS A 15 -14.37 -37.36 -8.83
C CYS A 15 -14.19 -36.11 -9.71
N ALA A 16 -15.26 -35.32 -9.84
CA ALA A 16 -15.12 -33.95 -10.27
C ALA A 16 -14.32 -33.26 -9.16
N ALA A 17 -13.02 -33.08 -9.37
CA ALA A 17 -12.28 -32.07 -8.63
C ALA A 17 -13.03 -30.76 -8.88
N SER A 18 -13.65 -30.21 -7.83
CA SER A 18 -14.16 -28.84 -7.88
C SER A 18 -13.03 -27.98 -8.42
N PRO A 19 -13.23 -27.15 -9.46
CA PRO A 19 -12.19 -26.25 -9.90
C PRO A 19 -11.77 -25.44 -8.68
N SER A 20 -10.48 -25.51 -8.32
CA SER A 20 -9.95 -24.67 -7.25
C SER A 20 -10.16 -23.23 -7.70
N LEU A 21 -11.11 -22.53 -7.09
CA LEU A 21 -11.36 -21.13 -7.39
C LEU A 21 -10.10 -20.39 -6.92
N ALA A 22 -9.30 -19.93 -7.88
CA ALA A 22 -8.14 -19.10 -7.62
C ALA A 22 -8.66 -17.70 -7.31
N GLY A 23 -8.29 -17.17 -6.14
CA GLY A 23 -8.54 -15.78 -5.77
C GLY A 23 -7.24 -14.99 -5.74
N GLU A 24 -7.37 -13.67 -5.87
CA GLU A 24 -6.28 -12.72 -5.67
C GLU A 24 -6.32 -12.21 -4.23
N ILE A 25 -5.15 -12.14 -3.61
CA ILE A 25 -4.95 -11.62 -2.25
C ILE A 25 -4.17 -10.33 -2.37
N LEU A 26 -4.69 -9.28 -1.74
CA LEU A 26 -4.06 -7.96 -1.68
C LEU A 26 -3.45 -7.74 -0.30
N TYR A 27 -2.18 -7.36 -0.28
CA TYR A 27 -1.44 -7.02 0.93
C TYR A 27 -1.45 -5.51 1.17
N ALA A 28 -1.23 -5.11 2.43
CA ALA A 28 -1.24 -3.72 2.85
C ALA A 28 -0.24 -2.82 2.09
N ASP A 29 0.89 -3.38 1.67
CA ASP A 29 1.92 -2.68 0.89
C ASP A 29 1.62 -2.61 -0.62
N GLY A 30 0.47 -3.13 -1.06
CA GLY A 30 0.05 -3.16 -2.46
C GLY A 30 0.58 -4.36 -3.25
N ARG A 31 1.32 -5.29 -2.63
CA ARG A 31 1.64 -6.57 -3.28
C ARG A 31 0.36 -7.38 -3.50
N THR A 32 0.36 -8.19 -4.54
CA THR A 32 -0.70 -9.14 -4.82
C THR A 32 -0.16 -10.57 -4.89
N ALA A 33 -0.99 -11.54 -4.55
CA ALA A 33 -0.67 -12.96 -4.70
C ALA A 33 -1.88 -13.75 -5.16
N ILE A 34 -1.67 -14.76 -5.99
CA ILE A 34 -2.70 -15.72 -6.36
C ILE A 34 -2.69 -16.86 -5.35
N ALA A 35 -3.86 -17.16 -4.79
CA ALA A 35 -4.04 -18.28 -3.87
C ALA A 35 -5.27 -19.11 -4.25
N SER A 36 -5.24 -20.40 -3.94
CA SER A 36 -6.39 -21.27 -4.13
C SER A 36 -7.24 -21.37 -2.86
N GLU A 37 -8.55 -21.54 -3.05
CA GLU A 37 -9.51 -21.78 -1.96
C GLU A 37 -9.47 -20.72 -0.83
N PRO A 38 -9.48 -19.40 -1.13
CA PRO A 38 -9.66 -18.42 -0.08
C PRO A 38 -11.03 -18.60 0.57
N ARG A 39 -11.06 -18.71 1.89
CA ARG A 39 -12.30 -18.94 2.64
C ARG A 39 -12.24 -18.39 4.05
N GLN A 40 -13.39 -17.96 4.52
CA GLN A 40 -13.63 -17.55 5.89
C GLN A 40 -14.23 -18.72 6.69
N ASP A 41 -13.73 -18.97 7.90
CA ASP A 41 -14.33 -19.93 8.82
C ASP A 41 -15.52 -19.33 9.59
N SER A 42 -16.19 -20.15 10.42
CA SER A 42 -17.35 -19.72 11.22
C SER A 42 -17.02 -18.68 12.29
N GLU A 43 -15.75 -18.46 12.60
CA GLU A 43 -15.27 -17.45 13.54
C GLU A 43 -14.81 -16.18 12.81
N GLY A 44 -15.02 -16.10 11.49
CA GLY A 44 -14.65 -14.94 10.69
C GLY A 44 -13.16 -14.93 10.28
N ARG A 45 -12.39 -15.98 10.56
CA ARG A 45 -10.97 -16.04 10.23
C ARG A 45 -10.77 -16.46 8.79
N TRP A 46 -9.92 -15.72 8.07
CA TRP A 46 -9.59 -16.01 6.70
C TRP A 46 -8.39 -16.95 6.57
N SER A 47 -8.46 -17.86 5.61
CA SER A 47 -7.35 -18.72 5.21
C SER A 47 -7.36 -18.92 3.71
N ALA A 48 -6.19 -19.16 3.12
CA ALA A 48 -6.04 -19.54 1.72
C ALA A 48 -4.93 -20.58 1.58
N GLU A 49 -4.87 -21.24 0.43
CA GLU A 49 -3.82 -22.20 0.11
C GLU A 49 -2.79 -21.60 -0.85
N PHE A 50 -1.52 -21.71 -0.44
CA PHE A 50 -0.35 -21.34 -1.23
C PHE A 50 0.54 -22.57 -1.36
N GLU A 51 0.86 -22.97 -2.59
CA GLU A 51 1.79 -24.09 -2.87
C GLU A 51 1.46 -25.38 -2.08
N GLY A 52 0.17 -25.72 -1.93
CA GLY A 52 -0.25 -26.91 -1.18
C GLY A 52 -0.34 -26.73 0.34
N ARG A 53 -0.11 -25.52 0.86
CA ARG A 53 -0.13 -25.22 2.29
C ARG A 53 -1.21 -24.20 2.62
N ARG A 54 -2.06 -24.55 3.61
CA ARG A 54 -3.06 -23.63 4.13
C ARG A 54 -2.41 -22.64 5.10
N VAL A 55 -2.56 -21.36 4.79
CA VAL A 55 -2.01 -20.23 5.57
C VAL A 55 -3.17 -19.35 6.04
N ARG A 56 -3.08 -18.85 7.27
CA ARG A 56 -4.01 -17.85 7.81
C ARG A 56 -3.73 -16.50 7.15
N LEU A 57 -4.79 -15.79 6.78
CA LEU A 57 -4.68 -14.42 6.29
C LEU A 57 -4.92 -13.48 7.46
N ASP A 58 -3.89 -12.74 7.86
CA ASP A 58 -3.97 -11.83 9.00
C ASP A 58 -4.53 -10.48 8.54
N PRO A 59 -5.68 -10.03 9.09
CA PRO A 59 -6.26 -8.72 8.78
C PRO A 59 -5.27 -7.58 8.97
N GLY A 60 -5.33 -6.57 8.10
CA GLY A 60 -4.41 -5.43 8.15
C GLY A 60 -3.02 -5.71 7.53
N LEU A 61 -2.54 -6.96 7.50
CA LEU A 61 -1.44 -7.38 6.62
C LEU A 61 -1.99 -7.77 5.24
N VAL A 62 -3.06 -8.57 5.25
CA VAL A 62 -3.93 -8.82 4.10
C VAL A 62 -5.14 -7.89 4.24
N VAL A 63 -5.41 -7.14 3.19
CA VAL A 63 -6.42 -6.07 3.21
C VAL A 63 -7.61 -6.37 2.33
N ALA A 64 -7.46 -7.27 1.35
CA ALA A 64 -8.59 -7.78 0.60
C ALA A 64 -8.31 -9.17 0.01
N VAL A 65 -9.41 -9.89 -0.23
CA VAL A 65 -9.46 -11.10 -1.03
C VAL A 65 -10.43 -10.83 -2.18
N ILE A 66 -10.00 -11.08 -3.41
CA ILE A 66 -10.81 -10.96 -4.62
C ILE A 66 -11.06 -12.37 -5.13
N ASP A 67 -12.32 -12.78 -5.20
CA ASP A 67 -12.68 -14.08 -5.77
C ASP A 67 -12.60 -14.08 -7.31
N ASP A 68 -12.81 -15.24 -7.92
CA ASP A 68 -12.76 -15.42 -9.37
C ASP A 68 -13.88 -14.68 -10.12
N ALA A 69 -14.96 -14.31 -9.42
CA ALA A 69 -16.03 -13.47 -9.95
C ALA A 69 -15.71 -11.96 -9.81
N GLY A 70 -14.58 -11.60 -9.18
CA GLY A 70 -14.21 -10.22 -8.90
C GLY A 70 -14.87 -9.64 -7.64
N THR A 71 -15.52 -10.45 -6.81
CA THR A 71 -16.09 -10.02 -5.53
C THR A 71 -14.97 -9.73 -4.55
N VAL A 72 -14.98 -8.53 -3.97
CA VAL A 72 -13.97 -8.09 -3.01
C VAL A 72 -14.48 -8.31 -1.59
N ALA A 73 -13.80 -9.18 -0.84
CA ALA A 73 -13.92 -9.26 0.61
C ALA A 73 -12.86 -8.34 1.24
N ASP A 74 -13.31 -7.38 2.04
CA ASP A 74 -12.46 -6.40 2.73
C ASP A 74 -12.00 -6.96 4.08
N LEU A 75 -10.69 -6.90 4.33
CA LEU A 75 -10.02 -7.42 5.52
C LEU A 75 -9.30 -6.32 6.32
N ILE A 76 -9.56 -5.04 6.04
CA ILE A 76 -9.02 -3.94 6.86
C ILE A 76 -9.80 -3.87 8.19
N PRO A 77 -9.15 -4.05 9.36
CA PRO A 77 -9.84 -4.02 10.64
C PRO A 77 -10.37 -2.61 10.98
N PRO A 78 -11.52 -2.52 11.67
CA PRO A 78 -11.95 -1.28 12.30
C PRO A 78 -11.15 -1.04 13.59
N LEU A 79 -11.20 0.19 14.11
CA LEU A 79 -10.77 0.45 15.49
C LEU A 79 -11.83 -0.07 16.47
N GLY A 80 -11.38 -0.79 17.49
CA GLY A 80 -12.17 -1.15 18.65
C GLY A 80 -12.44 0.05 19.58
N ASP A 81 -13.53 -0.05 20.34
CA ASP A 81 -13.93 0.94 21.35
C ASP A 81 -13.51 0.52 22.78
N GLU A 82 -12.86 -0.64 22.91
CA GLU A 82 -12.43 -1.16 24.19
C GLU A 82 -11.34 -0.28 24.82
N PRO A 83 -11.35 -0.14 26.17
CA PRO A 83 -10.28 0.56 26.86
C PRO A 83 -8.94 -0.16 26.67
N LEU A 84 -7.85 0.60 26.75
CA LEU A 84 -6.50 0.04 26.69
C LEU A 84 -6.30 -1.02 27.79
N THR A 85 -5.79 -2.17 27.39
CA THR A 85 -5.33 -3.18 28.34
C THR A 85 -4.09 -2.66 29.09
N PRO A 86 -3.78 -3.17 30.29
CA PRO A 86 -2.55 -2.79 31.00
C PRO A 86 -1.28 -3.05 30.18
N GLU A 87 -1.29 -4.11 29.35
CA GLU A 87 -0.21 -4.42 28.42
C GLU A 87 -0.09 -3.35 27.32
N ALA A 88 -1.20 -2.97 26.68
CA ALA A 88 -1.19 -1.92 25.67
C ALA A 88 -0.70 -0.59 26.24
N VAL A 89 -1.13 -0.22 27.46
CA VAL A 89 -0.62 0.97 28.17
C VAL A 89 0.89 0.90 28.38
N ALA A 90 1.41 -0.25 28.83
CA ALA A 90 2.84 -0.42 29.08
C ALA A 90 3.65 -0.30 27.78
N VAL A 91 3.20 -0.94 26.70
CA VAL A 91 3.86 -0.88 25.39
C VAL A 91 3.82 0.54 24.81
N LEU A 92 2.68 1.24 24.87
CA LEU A 92 2.55 2.63 24.43
C LEU A 92 3.48 3.58 25.22
N ALA A 93 3.69 3.30 26.52
CA ALA A 93 4.68 4.05 27.30
C ALA A 93 6.11 3.87 26.74
N THR A 94 6.46 2.67 26.27
CA THR A 94 7.79 2.42 25.68
C THR A 94 8.02 3.17 24.37
N LEU A 95 6.96 3.57 23.65
CA LEU A 95 7.09 4.42 22.46
C LEU A 95 7.64 5.80 22.81
N ARG A 96 7.43 6.29 24.03
CA ARG A 96 7.90 7.60 24.49
C ARG A 96 9.36 7.60 24.93
N GLU A 97 9.98 6.43 25.03
CA GLU A 97 11.37 6.30 25.42
C GLU A 97 12.29 6.62 24.23
N PRO A 98 13.08 7.72 24.27
CA PRO A 98 13.81 8.18 23.08
C PRO A 98 14.81 7.15 22.53
N LYS A 99 15.37 6.31 23.41
CA LYS A 99 16.41 5.32 23.09
C LYS A 99 15.88 3.90 22.83
N ASN A 100 14.55 3.71 22.84
CA ASN A 100 13.98 2.41 22.56
C ASN A 100 13.89 2.21 21.04
N ASP A 101 14.92 1.60 20.46
CA ASP A 101 14.97 1.29 19.02
C ASP A 101 14.24 -0.02 18.68
N THR A 102 13.85 -0.81 19.68
CA THR A 102 13.15 -2.09 19.54
C THR A 102 11.65 -2.00 19.73
N TRP A 103 11.11 -0.78 19.81
CA TRP A 103 9.70 -0.51 20.11
C TRP A 103 8.73 -1.24 19.18
N GLN A 104 9.10 -1.42 17.90
CA GLN A 104 8.26 -2.06 16.89
C GLN A 104 7.90 -3.51 17.27
N ALA A 105 8.88 -4.26 17.81
CA ALA A 105 8.67 -5.65 18.21
C ALA A 105 7.70 -5.76 19.40
N GLY A 106 7.70 -4.78 20.30
CA GLY A 106 6.75 -4.71 21.40
C GLY A 106 5.38 -4.20 20.98
N PHE A 107 5.31 -3.33 19.96
CA PHE A 107 4.07 -2.74 19.48
C PHE A 107 3.26 -3.66 18.55
N ALA A 108 3.92 -4.44 17.69
CA ALA A 108 3.24 -5.28 16.71
C ALA A 108 2.17 -6.20 17.32
N PRO A 109 2.39 -6.92 18.44
CA PRO A 109 1.37 -7.80 19.01
C PRO A 109 0.10 -7.10 19.49
N ILE A 110 0.21 -5.84 19.96
CA ILE A 110 -0.97 -5.09 20.39
C ILE A 110 -1.66 -4.38 19.22
N ALA A 111 -0.95 -4.17 18.10
CA ALA A 111 -1.51 -3.58 16.89
C ALA A 111 -2.51 -4.51 16.17
N ASP A 112 -2.46 -5.82 16.44
CA ASP A 112 -3.42 -6.82 15.95
C ASP A 112 -4.86 -6.60 16.50
N HIS A 113 -4.98 -5.82 17.57
CA HIS A 113 -6.25 -5.45 18.20
C HIS A 113 -6.33 -3.92 18.38
N PRO A 114 -6.38 -3.16 17.27
CA PRO A 114 -6.22 -1.72 17.31
C PRO A 114 -7.47 -1.08 17.94
N THR A 115 -7.29 -0.18 18.90
CA THR A 115 -8.41 0.56 19.53
C THR A 115 -8.30 2.06 19.29
N ARG A 116 -9.42 2.78 19.39
CA ARG A 116 -9.42 4.25 19.28
C ARG A 116 -8.54 4.91 20.32
N ALA A 117 -8.51 4.37 21.54
CA ALA A 117 -7.63 4.86 22.60
C ALA A 117 -6.13 4.71 22.24
N MET A 118 -5.75 3.67 21.48
CA MET A 118 -4.37 3.55 20.97
C MET A 118 -4.09 4.65 19.95
N LEU A 119 -5.00 4.88 19.00
CA LEU A 119 -4.85 5.95 18.02
C LEU A 119 -4.74 7.32 18.68
N ASP A 120 -5.61 7.62 19.66
CA ASP A 120 -5.59 8.88 20.41
C ASP A 120 -4.24 9.12 21.12
N ASP A 121 -3.69 8.07 21.74
CA ASP A 121 -2.38 8.12 22.39
C ASP A 121 -1.24 8.41 21.40
N LEU A 122 -1.31 7.81 20.20
CA LEU A 122 -0.35 8.08 19.13
C LEU A 122 -0.50 9.49 18.54
N VAL A 123 -1.73 10.00 18.43
CA VAL A 123 -1.99 11.39 18.03
C VAL A 123 -1.36 12.35 19.03
N GLU A 124 -1.50 12.10 20.33
CA GLU A 124 -0.79 12.89 21.34
C GLU A 124 0.74 12.82 21.16
N LEU A 125 1.29 11.62 20.95
CA LEU A 125 2.73 11.43 20.72
C LEU A 125 3.23 12.16 19.47
N SER A 126 2.40 12.29 18.43
CA SER A 126 2.73 13.03 17.22
C SER A 126 2.92 14.53 17.46
N GLY A 127 2.44 15.07 18.58
CA GLY A 127 2.68 16.44 19.03
C GLY A 127 3.99 16.64 19.80
N HIS A 128 4.80 15.60 19.99
CA HIS A 128 5.97 15.66 20.86
C HIS A 128 7.10 16.56 20.28
N LYS A 129 7.86 17.21 21.17
CA LYS A 129 8.97 18.11 20.77
C LYS A 129 10.10 17.42 20.01
N ASP A 130 10.31 16.12 20.30
CA ASP A 130 11.32 15.28 19.65
C ASP A 130 10.78 14.73 18.33
N LYS A 131 11.45 15.06 17.22
CA LYS A 131 11.08 14.62 15.87
C LYS A 131 11.13 13.10 15.70
N HIS A 132 11.99 12.39 16.45
CA HIS A 132 12.08 10.93 16.37
C HIS A 132 10.84 10.28 16.99
N LEU A 133 10.31 10.88 18.07
CA LEU A 133 9.06 10.43 18.69
C LEU A 133 7.84 10.74 17.81
N ARG A 134 7.84 11.88 17.11
CA ARG A 134 6.79 12.18 16.12
C ARG A 134 6.80 11.21 14.94
N LEU A 135 7.97 10.92 14.37
CA LEU A 135 8.11 9.92 13.32
C LEU A 135 7.65 8.53 13.80
N ARG A 136 8.03 8.16 15.02
CA ARG A 136 7.61 6.92 15.66
C ARG A 136 6.09 6.82 15.82
N ALA A 137 5.42 7.93 16.16
CA ALA A 137 3.96 7.97 16.21
C ALA A 137 3.35 7.64 14.86
N VAL A 138 3.83 8.25 13.76
CA VAL A 138 3.36 7.95 12.40
C VAL A 138 3.60 6.48 12.03
N GLN A 139 4.78 5.95 12.36
CA GLN A 139 5.10 4.52 12.15
C GLN A 139 4.13 3.61 12.90
N ALA A 140 3.83 3.91 14.17
CA ALA A 140 2.88 3.14 14.97
C ALA A 140 1.43 3.26 14.44
N MET A 141 1.01 4.45 13.97
CA MET A 141 -0.31 4.64 13.36
C MET A 141 -0.49 3.80 12.10
N ALA A 142 0.56 3.68 11.28
CA ALA A 142 0.57 2.80 10.11
C ALA A 142 0.47 1.32 10.53
N LEU A 143 1.19 0.91 11.59
CA LEU A 143 1.14 -0.45 12.10
C LEU A 143 -0.23 -0.86 12.67
N LEU A 144 -1.06 0.08 13.12
CA LEU A 144 -2.46 -0.23 13.48
C LEU A 144 -3.28 -0.73 12.28
N ALA A 145 -2.84 -0.47 11.05
CA ALA A 145 -3.41 -1.02 9.82
C ALA A 145 -4.94 -0.85 9.67
N THR A 146 -5.48 0.28 10.16
CA THR A 146 -6.90 0.63 9.99
C THR A 146 -7.05 1.82 9.04
N ARG A 147 -8.25 1.99 8.46
CA ARG A 147 -8.56 3.17 7.64
C ARG A 147 -8.41 4.48 8.43
N GLU A 148 -8.92 4.50 9.67
CA GLU A 148 -8.90 5.68 10.53
C GLU A 148 -7.47 6.05 10.95
N SER A 149 -6.65 5.05 11.30
CA SER A 149 -5.25 5.26 11.66
C SER A 149 -4.39 5.71 10.48
N VAL A 150 -4.58 5.12 9.29
CA VAL A 150 -3.83 5.53 8.07
C VAL A 150 -4.25 6.92 7.60
N THR A 151 -5.54 7.26 7.68
CA THR A 151 -6.02 8.61 7.40
C THR A 151 -5.41 9.63 8.36
N THR A 152 -5.34 9.29 9.64
CA THR A 152 -4.72 10.13 10.67
C THR A 152 -3.21 10.24 10.47
N ALA A 153 -2.53 9.16 10.09
CA ALA A 153 -1.11 9.15 9.75
C ALA A 153 -0.82 10.10 8.58
N ALA A 154 -1.58 10.01 7.49
CA ALA A 154 -1.41 10.87 6.31
C ALA A 154 -1.56 12.36 6.66
N ARG A 155 -2.57 12.72 7.47
CA ARG A 155 -2.74 14.10 7.95
C ARG A 155 -1.59 14.55 8.85
N THR A 156 -1.14 13.66 9.74
CA THR A 156 0.02 13.92 10.61
C THR A 156 1.29 14.18 9.81
N VAL A 157 1.51 13.41 8.73
CA VAL A 157 2.63 13.63 7.80
C VAL A 157 2.57 15.03 7.22
N LEU A 158 1.43 15.48 6.70
CA LEU A 158 1.30 16.81 6.10
C LEU A 158 1.50 17.94 7.12
N ALA A 159 1.06 17.73 8.37
CA ALA A 159 1.23 18.67 9.46
C ALA A 159 2.67 18.75 10.02
N GLU A 160 3.55 17.78 9.73
CA GLU A 160 4.93 17.76 10.25
C GLU A 160 5.74 18.95 9.70
N ALA A 161 6.16 19.86 10.57
CA ALA A 161 6.89 21.06 10.17
C ALA A 161 8.32 20.79 9.66
N HIS A 162 8.99 19.76 10.18
CA HIS A 162 10.37 19.45 9.81
C HIS A 162 10.43 18.62 8.52
N LYS A 163 10.86 19.24 7.41
CA LYS A 163 10.89 18.64 6.06
C LYS A 163 11.46 17.23 5.99
N GLY A 164 12.64 16.99 6.60
CA GLY A 164 13.24 15.66 6.59
C GLY A 164 12.40 14.61 7.32
N THR A 165 11.78 15.00 8.43
CA THR A 165 10.90 14.10 9.21
C THR A 165 9.61 13.84 8.47
N ARG A 166 9.07 14.86 7.78
CA ARG A 166 7.90 14.72 6.93
C ARG A 166 8.15 13.75 5.77
N ALA A 167 9.29 13.85 5.10
CA ALA A 167 9.69 12.92 4.04
C ALA A 167 9.84 11.48 4.55
N ASP A 168 10.51 11.29 5.70
CA ASP A 168 10.65 9.98 6.35
C ASP A 168 9.26 9.42 6.74
N ALA A 169 8.41 10.26 7.31
CA ALA A 169 7.06 9.90 7.74
C ALA A 169 6.14 9.57 6.54
N ALA A 170 6.26 10.30 5.43
CA ALA A 170 5.54 9.99 4.19
C ALA A 170 5.95 8.62 3.65
N SER A 171 7.23 8.26 3.73
CA SER A 171 7.73 6.96 3.24
C SER A 171 7.16 5.77 4.02
N VAL A 172 6.74 5.97 5.28
CA VAL A 172 6.04 4.95 6.07
C VAL A 172 4.76 4.50 5.39
N LEU A 173 4.06 5.41 4.70
CA LEU A 173 2.77 5.14 4.07
C LEU A 173 2.86 4.07 2.96
N PHE A 174 4.05 3.80 2.41
CA PHE A 174 4.23 2.70 1.45
C PHE A 174 3.96 1.32 2.06
N SER A 175 4.23 1.13 3.34
CA SER A 175 3.94 -0.14 4.04
C SER A 175 2.44 -0.41 4.18
N VAL A 176 1.62 0.61 3.99
CA VAL A 176 0.15 0.59 4.10
C VAL A 176 -0.50 1.20 2.86
N ARG A 177 0.18 1.15 1.72
CA ARG A 177 -0.26 1.73 0.44
C ARG A 177 -1.69 1.33 0.09
N GLU A 178 -2.02 0.05 0.18
CA GLU A 178 -3.35 -0.44 -0.19
C GLU A 178 -4.44 -0.06 0.82
N ILE A 179 -4.07 0.15 2.09
CA ILE A 179 -5.00 0.70 3.09
C ILE A 179 -5.23 2.19 2.80
N PHE A 180 -4.17 2.93 2.47
CA PHE A 180 -4.23 4.34 2.12
C PHE A 180 -5.22 4.57 0.97
N THR A 181 -5.10 3.80 -0.10
CA THR A 181 -5.93 3.92 -1.32
C THR A 181 -7.39 3.53 -1.10
N ARG A 182 -7.66 2.67 -0.10
CA ARG A 182 -9.00 2.23 0.31
C ARG A 182 -9.59 3.04 1.47
N SER A 183 -9.00 4.18 1.81
CA SER A 183 -9.39 5.02 2.94
C SER A 183 -9.53 6.48 2.54
N ASP A 184 -10.06 7.31 3.45
CA ASP A 184 -10.13 8.75 3.28
C ASP A 184 -8.74 9.42 3.29
N ALA A 185 -7.67 8.67 3.58
CA ALA A 185 -6.29 9.15 3.47
C ALA A 185 -5.99 9.65 2.04
N VAL A 186 -6.59 9.05 1.02
CA VAL A 186 -6.38 9.44 -0.37
C VAL A 186 -6.82 10.89 -0.66
N GLN A 187 -7.76 11.42 0.12
CA GLN A 187 -8.21 12.82 0.04
C GLN A 187 -7.12 13.83 0.42
N THR A 188 -6.02 13.36 1.01
CA THR A 188 -4.88 14.22 1.37
C THR A 188 -3.94 14.47 0.17
N VAL A 189 -4.08 13.72 -0.93
CA VAL A 189 -3.21 13.84 -2.12
C VAL A 189 -3.24 15.25 -2.73
N PRO A 190 -4.39 15.93 -2.93
CA PRO A 190 -4.42 17.29 -3.46
C PRO A 190 -3.60 18.29 -2.62
N GLU A 191 -3.72 18.20 -1.29
CA GLU A 191 -2.94 19.04 -0.37
C GLU A 191 -1.45 18.69 -0.44
N ALA A 192 -1.14 17.39 -0.43
CA ALA A 192 0.22 16.89 -0.49
C ALA A 192 0.95 17.29 -1.78
N MET A 193 0.25 17.30 -2.92
CA MET A 193 0.78 17.72 -4.22
C MET A 193 1.13 19.21 -4.27
N SER A 194 0.57 20.01 -3.38
CA SER A 194 0.89 21.43 -3.20
C SER A 194 1.97 21.66 -2.12
N ASN A 195 2.52 20.61 -1.51
CA ASN A 195 3.50 20.73 -0.43
C ASN A 195 4.82 21.35 -0.91
N ASP A 196 5.48 22.10 -0.03
CA ASP A 196 6.75 22.76 -0.35
C ASP A 196 7.94 21.78 -0.37
N ASP A 197 7.76 20.58 0.18
CA ASP A 197 8.73 19.49 0.15
C ASP A 197 8.53 18.62 -1.10
N LYS A 198 9.59 18.50 -1.91
CA LYS A 198 9.58 17.70 -3.14
C LYS A 198 9.35 16.21 -2.84
N THR A 199 10.06 15.67 -1.84
CA THR A 199 9.98 14.23 -1.53
C THR A 199 8.57 13.83 -1.12
N THR A 200 7.92 14.66 -0.30
CA THR A 200 6.51 14.51 0.06
C THR A 200 5.61 14.47 -1.18
N ARG A 201 5.78 15.41 -2.12
CA ARG A 201 5.00 15.41 -3.37
C ARG A 201 5.21 14.14 -4.20
N VAL A 202 6.45 13.69 -4.36
CA VAL A 202 6.78 12.45 -5.09
C VAL A 202 6.09 11.24 -4.45
N ILE A 203 6.16 11.12 -3.13
CA ILE A 203 5.54 10.02 -2.39
C ILE A 203 4.02 10.03 -2.56
N PHE A 204 3.38 11.19 -2.38
CA PHE A 204 1.92 11.28 -2.52
C PHE A 204 1.43 11.16 -3.97
N ALA A 205 2.25 11.53 -4.97
CA ALA A 205 1.96 11.26 -6.37
C ALA A 205 1.87 9.73 -6.62
N LEU A 206 2.80 8.95 -6.05
CA LEU A 206 2.81 7.49 -6.15
C LEU A 206 1.66 6.85 -5.34
N LEU A 207 1.35 7.39 -4.16
CA LEU A 207 0.26 6.90 -3.30
C LEU A 207 -1.14 7.28 -3.81
N GLY A 208 -1.26 8.29 -4.67
CA GLY A 208 -2.53 8.83 -5.19
C GLY A 208 -3.35 7.88 -6.07
N TYR A 209 -3.05 6.60 -6.03
CA TYR A 209 -3.74 5.49 -6.65
C TYR A 209 -5.14 5.27 -6.03
N ALA A 210 -6.08 6.20 -6.21
CA ALA A 210 -7.45 6.09 -5.70
C ALA A 210 -8.37 5.32 -6.67
N GLU A 211 -9.18 4.35 -6.23
CA GLU A 211 -10.31 3.88 -7.06
C GLU A 211 -11.42 4.94 -7.06
N GLY A 212 -11.72 5.50 -8.23
CA GLY A 212 -12.92 6.28 -8.43
C GLY A 212 -12.93 7.70 -7.83
N ASP A 213 -11.83 8.17 -7.28
CA ASP A 213 -11.72 9.58 -6.84
C ASP A 213 -11.20 10.47 -7.97
N GLU A 214 -12.13 10.97 -8.77
CA GLU A 214 -11.83 11.84 -9.90
C GLU A 214 -11.11 13.14 -9.49
N ALA A 215 -11.31 13.64 -8.26
CA ALA A 215 -10.61 14.83 -7.80
C ALA A 215 -9.11 14.56 -7.59
N VAL A 216 -8.76 13.40 -7.03
CA VAL A 216 -7.37 12.96 -6.92
C VAL A 216 -6.78 12.71 -8.30
N LEU A 217 -7.49 12.01 -9.18
CA LEU A 217 -7.03 11.73 -10.55
C LEU A 217 -6.77 13.01 -11.34
N GLU A 218 -7.64 14.02 -11.22
CA GLU A 218 -7.46 15.31 -11.90
C GLU A 218 -6.20 16.05 -11.41
N VAL A 219 -5.93 16.02 -10.10
CA VAL A 219 -4.67 16.57 -9.56
C VAL A 219 -3.46 15.81 -10.11
N LEU A 220 -3.51 14.48 -10.16
CA LEU A 220 -2.42 13.69 -10.72
C LEU A 220 -2.21 13.99 -12.21
N ARG A 221 -3.27 14.19 -13.00
CA ARG A 221 -3.13 14.58 -14.42
C ARG A 221 -2.57 15.98 -14.58
N LYS A 222 -3.10 16.96 -13.84
CA LYS A 222 -2.76 18.37 -14.02
C LYS A 222 -1.45 18.74 -13.34
N ASP A 223 -1.32 18.44 -12.06
CA ASP A 223 -0.22 18.89 -11.22
C ASP A 223 0.88 17.82 -11.08
N GLY A 224 0.52 16.54 -11.23
CA GLY A 224 1.46 15.41 -11.27
C GLY A 224 2.15 15.29 -12.64
N VAL A 225 1.44 14.80 -13.65
CA VAL A 225 1.93 14.61 -15.02
C VAL A 225 2.33 15.95 -15.68
N GLY A 226 1.65 17.04 -15.35
CA GLY A 226 2.03 18.39 -15.80
C GLY A 226 3.20 19.02 -15.02
N SER A 227 3.74 18.36 -14.01
CA SER A 227 4.84 18.89 -13.19
C SER A 227 6.09 19.15 -14.03
N ARG A 228 6.91 20.13 -13.65
CA ARG A 228 8.26 20.31 -14.21
C ARG A 228 9.27 19.32 -13.62
N ASP A 229 9.01 18.80 -12.44
CA ASP A 229 9.86 17.80 -11.79
C ASP A 229 9.57 16.41 -12.37
N HIS A 230 10.59 15.78 -12.93
CA HIS A 230 10.42 14.51 -13.62
C HIS A 230 10.03 13.37 -12.67
N HIS A 231 10.52 13.34 -11.43
CA HIS A 231 10.12 12.29 -10.49
C HIS A 231 8.62 12.39 -10.19
N ILE A 232 8.11 13.60 -9.99
CA ILE A 232 6.67 13.81 -9.74
C ILE A 232 5.85 13.37 -10.97
N ARG A 233 6.30 13.71 -12.19
CA ARG A 233 5.62 13.27 -13.41
C ARG A 233 5.60 11.76 -13.57
N GLU A 234 6.73 11.12 -13.31
CA GLU A 234 6.91 9.67 -13.44
C GLU A 234 6.03 8.91 -12.46
N GLU A 235 6.05 9.30 -11.19
CA GLU A 235 5.23 8.65 -10.17
C GLU A 235 3.73 8.88 -10.41
N ALA A 236 3.33 10.09 -10.79
CA ALA A 236 1.93 10.37 -11.14
C ALA A 236 1.49 9.58 -12.39
N ALA A 237 2.36 9.46 -13.40
CA ALA A 237 2.08 8.67 -14.59
C ALA A 237 1.95 7.19 -14.28
N LEU A 238 2.79 6.66 -13.37
CA LEU A 238 2.70 5.29 -12.89
C LEU A 238 1.37 5.04 -12.18
N ALA A 239 1.03 5.88 -11.19
CA ALA A 239 -0.22 5.77 -10.44
C ALA A 239 -1.46 5.82 -11.36
N LEU A 240 -1.46 6.70 -12.37
CA LEU A 240 -2.52 6.78 -13.37
C LEU A 240 -2.56 5.54 -14.27
N ALA A 241 -1.41 5.08 -14.78
CA ALA A 241 -1.33 3.96 -15.71
C ALA A 241 -1.71 2.62 -15.08
N GLU A 242 -1.41 2.39 -13.79
CA GLU A 242 -1.83 1.19 -13.06
C GLU A 242 -3.37 1.05 -12.99
N ARG A 243 -4.14 2.10 -13.31
CA ARG A 243 -5.61 2.07 -13.47
C ARG A 243 -6.09 2.16 -14.90
N GLY A 244 -5.19 2.06 -15.86
CA GLY A 244 -5.52 2.15 -17.28
C GLY A 244 -5.87 3.57 -17.74
N ASP A 245 -5.53 4.60 -16.96
CA ASP A 245 -5.67 5.98 -17.41
C ASP A 245 -4.69 6.24 -18.56
N ALA A 246 -5.25 6.58 -19.72
CA ALA A 246 -4.49 6.74 -20.95
C ALA A 246 -3.45 7.87 -20.88
N THR A 247 -3.66 8.88 -20.03
CA THR A 247 -2.73 10.00 -19.83
C THR A 247 -1.44 9.50 -19.19
N GLY A 248 -1.55 8.70 -18.12
CA GLY A 248 -0.39 8.06 -17.49
C GLY A 248 0.33 7.11 -18.45
N LEU A 249 -0.41 6.22 -19.12
CA LEU A 249 0.16 5.26 -20.07
C LEU A 249 0.90 5.96 -21.23
N LYS A 250 0.36 7.07 -21.74
CA LYS A 250 1.00 7.87 -22.79
C LYS A 250 2.34 8.43 -22.34
N VAL A 251 2.45 8.93 -21.11
CA VAL A 251 3.70 9.44 -20.55
C VAL A 251 4.72 8.31 -20.41
N LEU A 252 4.35 7.19 -19.78
CA LEU A 252 5.25 6.05 -19.60
C LEU A 252 5.71 5.47 -20.94
N THR A 253 4.81 5.31 -21.90
CA THR A 253 5.15 4.86 -23.26
C THR A 253 6.09 5.85 -23.95
N GLY A 254 5.84 7.15 -23.79
CA GLY A 254 6.71 8.21 -24.29
C GLY A 254 8.12 8.11 -23.70
N MET A 255 8.23 7.82 -22.41
CA MET A 255 9.53 7.62 -21.75
C MET A 255 10.27 6.40 -22.29
N LEU A 256 9.59 5.27 -22.50
CA LEU A 256 10.17 4.06 -23.09
C LEU A 256 10.56 4.25 -24.57
N ALA A 257 9.81 5.07 -25.30
CA ALA A 257 10.06 5.38 -26.70
C ALA A 257 11.21 6.38 -26.91
N ARG A 258 11.77 6.95 -25.84
CA ARG A 258 12.97 7.79 -25.92
C ARG A 258 14.10 6.93 -26.48
N LYS A 259 14.57 7.27 -27.68
CA LYS A 259 15.75 6.64 -28.25
C LYS A 259 16.92 6.83 -27.28
N GLN A 260 17.69 5.77 -27.03
CA GLN A 260 19.06 5.91 -26.53
C GLN A 260 19.73 7.04 -27.31
N ILE A 261 20.35 7.98 -26.60
CA ILE A 261 21.10 9.06 -27.24
C ILE A 261 22.14 8.39 -28.17
N PRO A 262 22.08 8.61 -29.49
CA PRO A 262 23.02 8.00 -30.41
C PRO A 262 24.47 8.35 -30.03
N GLY A 263 25.34 7.35 -29.93
CA GLY A 263 26.73 7.52 -29.51
C GLY A 263 26.98 7.49 -28.00
N LEU A 264 25.95 7.34 -27.15
CA LEU A 264 26.12 7.29 -25.69
C LEU A 264 26.98 6.10 -25.21
N GLU A 265 26.91 4.97 -25.93
CA GLU A 265 27.72 3.77 -25.64
C GLU A 265 29.20 3.94 -25.99
N GLU A 266 29.51 4.88 -26.90
CA GLU A 266 30.87 5.20 -27.35
C GLU A 266 31.57 6.23 -26.44
N LEU A 267 30.80 6.88 -25.55
CA LEU A 267 31.32 7.82 -24.57
C LEU A 267 31.96 7.08 -23.40
N SER A 268 33.03 7.64 -22.85
CA SER A 268 33.57 7.18 -21.56
C SER A 268 32.50 7.30 -20.47
N ASP A 269 32.53 6.42 -19.46
CA ASP A 269 31.55 6.41 -18.37
C ASP A 269 31.45 7.78 -17.66
N GLU A 270 32.56 8.51 -17.56
CA GLU A 270 32.60 9.85 -16.98
C GLU A 270 31.89 10.90 -17.85
N THR A 271 32.07 10.83 -19.17
CA THR A 271 31.38 11.72 -20.12
C THR A 271 29.90 11.38 -20.23
N ARG A 272 29.58 10.09 -20.21
CA ARG A 272 28.21 9.57 -20.16
C ARG A 272 27.50 10.05 -18.90
N THR A 273 28.15 9.95 -17.75
CA THR A 273 27.60 10.43 -16.46
C THR A 273 27.37 11.93 -16.47
N ARG A 274 28.34 12.72 -16.95
CA ARG A 274 28.18 14.18 -17.05
C ARG A 274 27.05 14.58 -18.02
N MET A 275 26.98 13.95 -19.20
CA MET A 275 25.90 14.18 -20.16
C MET A 275 24.55 13.77 -19.60
N LEU A 276 24.43 12.63 -18.92
CA LEU A 276 23.17 12.24 -18.28
C LEU A 276 22.75 13.24 -17.21
N ILE A 277 23.70 13.84 -16.47
CA ILE A 277 23.40 14.89 -15.48
C ILE A 277 23.00 16.21 -16.14
N GLU A 278 23.65 16.62 -17.24
CA GLU A 278 23.38 17.88 -17.95
C GLU A 278 22.12 17.81 -18.85
N GLU A 279 21.87 16.68 -19.53
CA GLU A 279 20.70 16.42 -20.39
C GLU A 279 19.44 16.01 -19.59
N HIS A 280 19.54 15.67 -18.29
CA HIS A 280 18.36 15.43 -17.43
C HIS A 280 17.37 16.61 -17.45
N VAL A 281 17.83 17.80 -17.82
CA VAL A 281 17.02 19.02 -17.98
C VAL A 281 16.21 19.02 -19.28
N HIS A 282 16.71 18.41 -20.37
CA HIS A 282 16.10 18.48 -21.71
C HIS A 282 15.41 17.19 -22.17
N VAL A 283 15.81 16.02 -21.65
CA VAL A 283 15.14 14.73 -21.96
C VAL A 283 13.68 14.68 -21.46
N CYS A 284 13.30 15.67 -20.65
CA CYS A 284 12.12 15.67 -19.80
C CYS A 284 11.05 16.71 -20.20
N GLU A 285 11.27 17.49 -21.26
CA GLU A 285 10.24 18.35 -21.86
C GLU A 285 9.49 17.56 -22.94
N VAL A 286 8.20 17.27 -22.69
CA VAL A 286 7.22 16.82 -23.70
C VAL A 286 6.11 17.86 -23.74
#